data_AF-A0A4Q3U9G1-F1
#
_entry.id   AF-A0A4Q3U9G1-F1
#
_cell.length_a   1.000
_cell.length_b   1.000
_cell.length_c   1.000
_cell.angle_alpha   90.00
_cell.angle_beta   90.00
_cell.angle_gamma   90.00
#
_symmetry.space_group_name_H-M   'P 1'
#
loop_
_entity.id
_entity.type
_entity.pdbx_description
1 polymer ?
#
loop_
_entity_poly.entity_id
_entity_poly.type
_entity_poly.pdbx_seq_one_letter_code
_entity_poly.pdbx_strand_id
1 'polypeptide(L)'
;MTTFRYQGFDATGQKTKGELAAATRDEVERRLAHQNITPTSILVAKVSKSQEDVTGEKRAKRRGKVSDTDRAGVLRDLATMVDAGVP
;
A
#
# COMPACT_ATOMS: atom_id res chain seq x y z
N MET A 1 8.43 19.33 -17.61
CA MET A 1 8.49 19.06 -16.15
C MET A 1 7.46 17.99 -15.83
N THR A 2 7.85 16.96 -15.08
CA THR A 2 6.96 15.89 -14.64
C THR A 2 6.48 16.18 -13.23
N THR A 3 5.18 16.07 -13.00
CA THR A 3 4.61 16.18 -11.66
C THR A 3 4.64 14.81 -11.01
N PHE A 4 5.15 14.72 -9.79
CA PHE A 4 5.15 13.51 -8.98
C PHE A 4 4.23 13.71 -7.80
N ARG A 5 3.29 12.79 -7.61
CA ARG A 5 2.45 12.75 -6.42
C ARG A 5 3.17 11.92 -5.38
N TYR A 6 3.38 12.50 -4.20
CA TYR A 6 4.00 11.81 -3.08
C TYR A 6 3.00 11.60 -1.96
N GLN A 7 3.18 10.48 -1.25
CA GLN A 7 2.53 10.22 0.01
C GLN A 7 3.62 9.79 0.99
N GLY A 8 3.66 10.44 2.15
CA GLY A 8 4.66 10.18 3.18
C GLY A 8 4.14 10.46 4.58
N PHE A 9 5.05 10.36 5.53
CA PHE A 9 4.84 10.75 6.92
C PHE A 9 5.73 11.94 7.24
N ASP A 10 5.17 12.94 7.88
CA ASP A 10 5.92 14.04 8.49
C ASP A 10 6.68 13.57 9.74
N ALA A 11 7.62 14.36 10.25
CA ALA A 11 8.37 14.09 11.48
C ALA A 11 7.46 13.86 12.71
N THR A 12 6.23 14.36 12.65
CA THR A 12 5.18 14.16 13.66
C THR A 12 4.40 12.85 13.50
N GLY A 13 4.71 12.04 12.48
CA GLY A 13 4.00 10.80 12.15
C GLY A 13 2.66 11.01 11.44
N GLN A 14 2.34 12.24 11.01
CA GLN A 14 1.12 12.53 10.26
C GLN A 14 1.30 12.22 8.78
N LYS A 15 0.24 11.66 8.16
CA LYS A 15 0.25 11.34 6.73
C LYS A 15 0.14 12.62 5.91
N THR A 16 1.20 12.94 5.18
CA THR A 16 1.23 14.08 4.25
C THR A 16 1.12 13.57 2.81
N LYS A 17 0.35 14.29 2.00
CA LYS A 17 0.20 14.03 0.57
C LYS A 17 0.38 15.36 -0.16
N GLY A 18 1.09 15.33 -1.27
CA GLY A 18 1.32 16.52 -2.08
C GLY A 18 1.73 16.17 -3.50
N GLU A 19 1.85 17.21 -4.30
CA GLU A 19 2.34 17.13 -5.66
C GLU A 19 3.59 17.97 -5.77
N LEU A 20 4.63 17.43 -6.41
CA LEU A 20 5.91 18.08 -6.56
C LEU A 20 6.35 18.00 -8.02
N ALA A 21 6.70 19.15 -8.60
CA ALA A 21 7.28 19.20 -9.94
C ALA A 21 8.80 18.96 -9.85
N ALA A 22 9.28 17.93 -10.55
CA ALA A 22 10.70 17.56 -10.62
C ALA A 22 11.04 16.96 -11.99
N ALA A 23 12.34 16.91 -12.31
CA ALA A 23 12.81 16.24 -13.54
C ALA A 23 12.98 14.73 -13.34
N THR A 24 13.31 14.30 -12.12
CA THR A 24 13.60 12.90 -11.78
C THR A 24 13.03 12.51 -10.43
N ARG A 25 12.87 11.21 -10.20
CA ARG A 25 12.41 10.67 -8.91
C ARG A 25 13.38 11.00 -7.76
N ASP A 26 14.67 10.91 -8.01
CA ASP A 26 15.71 11.20 -7.00
C ASP A 26 15.64 12.65 -6.51
N GLU A 27 15.28 13.57 -7.40
CA GLU A 27 15.10 14.98 -7.05
C GLU A 27 13.88 15.18 -6.13
N VAL A 28 12.81 14.39 -6.32
CA VAL A 28 11.65 14.38 -5.42
C VAL A 28 12.03 13.82 -4.05
N GLU A 29 12.77 12.72 -4.01
CA GLU A 29 13.22 12.11 -2.75
C GLU A 29 14.11 13.07 -1.95
N ARG A 30 15.05 13.76 -2.60
CA ARG A 30 15.88 14.78 -1.95
C ARG A 30 15.06 15.93 -1.37
N ARG A 31 14.09 16.46 -2.13
CA ARG A 31 13.24 17.56 -1.67
C ARG A 31 12.33 17.14 -0.51
N LEU A 32 11.81 15.91 -0.51
CA LEU A 32 11.03 15.37 0.61
C LEU A 32 11.90 15.13 1.85
N ALA A 33 13.14 14.66 1.68
CA ALA A 33 14.09 14.54 2.77
C ALA A 33 14.42 15.90 3.40
N HIS A 34 14.59 16.95 2.60
CA HIS A 34 14.77 18.32 3.12
C HIS A 34 13.56 18.84 3.92
N GLN A 35 12.37 18.31 3.66
CA GLN A 35 11.14 18.66 4.38
C GLN A 35 10.88 17.74 5.58
N ASN A 36 11.81 16.83 5.93
CA ASN A 36 11.62 15.78 6.94
C ASN A 36 10.41 14.87 6.68
N ILE A 37 9.99 14.76 5.42
CA ILE A 37 8.89 13.87 5.02
C ILE A 37 9.50 12.55 4.57
N THR A 38 9.15 11.47 5.26
CA THR A 38 9.54 10.11 4.87
C THR A 38 8.56 9.60 3.80
N PRO A 39 8.96 9.47 2.53
CA PRO A 39 8.06 9.02 1.47
C PRO A 39 7.75 7.54 1.62
N THR A 40 6.46 7.19 1.58
CA THR A 40 5.98 5.79 1.55
C THR A 40 5.64 5.36 0.12
N SER A 41 5.29 6.32 -0.75
CA SER A 41 5.02 6.08 -2.16
C SER A 41 5.27 7.34 -2.98
N ILE A 42 5.96 7.20 -4.11
CA ILE A 42 6.21 8.27 -5.09
C ILE A 42 5.69 7.77 -6.44
N LEU A 43 4.66 8.42 -6.95
CA LEU A 43 4.01 8.08 -8.21
C LEU A 43 4.24 9.20 -9.22
N VAL A 44 4.62 8.84 -10.45
CA VAL A 44 4.70 9.81 -11.55
C VAL A 44 3.28 10.13 -11.98
N ALA A 45 2.82 11.36 -11.71
CA ALA A 45 1.55 11.84 -12.22
C ALA A 45 1.75 12.18 -13.70
N LYS A 46 1.69 11.16 -14.57
CA LYS A 46 1.44 11.45 -15.98
C LYS A 46 0.06 12.08 -16.08
N VAL A 47 0.03 13.24 -16.76
CA VAL A 47 -1.16 14.04 -17.03
C VAL A 47 -2.23 13.15 -17.67
N SER A 48 -3.19 12.70 -16.88
CA SER A 48 -4.49 12.28 -17.39
C SER A 48 -5.51 12.39 -16.27
N LYS A 49 -6.22 13.52 -16.35
CA LYS A 49 -7.58 13.78 -15.90
C LYS A 49 -7.91 13.71 -14.41
N SER A 50 -8.41 14.86 -13.97
CA SER A 50 -9.52 15.00 -13.04
C SER A 50 -9.20 14.79 -11.57
N GLN A 51 -8.96 15.94 -10.94
CA GLN A 51 -9.60 16.30 -9.69
C GLN A 51 -11.09 15.92 -9.73
N GLU A 52 -11.42 14.69 -9.29
CA GLU A 52 -12.74 14.30 -8.81
C GLU A 52 -12.61 12.99 -8.03
N ASP A 53 -13.48 12.85 -7.03
CA ASP A 53 -13.67 11.70 -6.16
C ASP A 53 -12.77 11.55 -4.93
N VAL A 54 -13.12 12.40 -3.95
CA VAL A 54 -13.61 11.90 -2.66
C VAL A 54 -14.48 10.64 -2.92
N THR A 55 -14.29 9.56 -2.16
CA THR A 55 -14.99 8.24 -2.27
C THR A 55 -14.69 7.40 -3.52
N GLY A 56 -13.82 6.39 -3.39
CA GLY A 56 -13.67 5.35 -4.42
C GLY A 56 -12.49 4.41 -4.18
N GLU A 57 -12.79 3.16 -3.85
CA GLU A 57 -11.87 2.07 -3.54
C GLU A 57 -10.86 1.69 -4.64
N LYS A 58 -9.75 1.06 -4.19
CA LYS A 58 -8.99 -0.09 -4.75
C LYS A 58 -7.49 0.21 -4.70
N ARG A 59 -6.59 -0.56 -4.07
CA ARG A 59 -6.60 -1.88 -3.42
C ARG A 59 -5.59 -1.78 -2.27
N ALA A 60 -6.07 -1.66 -1.03
CA ALA A 60 -5.28 -2.16 0.08
C ALA A 60 -5.19 -3.68 -0.12
N LYS A 61 -3.99 -4.24 -0.21
CA LYS A 61 -3.77 -5.69 -0.16
C LYS A 61 -4.52 -6.21 1.06
N ARG A 62 -5.70 -6.82 0.84
CA ARG A 62 -6.38 -7.61 1.85
C ARG A 62 -5.39 -8.70 2.21
N ARG A 63 -4.74 -8.59 3.38
CA ARG A 63 -4.22 -9.77 4.08
C ARG A 63 -5.40 -10.71 4.16
N GLY A 64 -5.35 -11.78 3.37
CA GLY A 64 -6.47 -12.70 3.17
C GLY A 64 -6.95 -13.19 4.52
N LYS A 65 -8.15 -12.77 4.92
CA LYS A 65 -8.86 -13.48 5.98
C LYS A 65 -9.18 -14.85 5.38
N VAL A 66 -8.53 -15.88 5.92
CA VAL A 66 -8.85 -17.27 5.63
C VAL A 66 -10.34 -17.46 5.86
N SER A 67 -11.04 -18.02 4.89
CA SER A 67 -12.49 -18.22 4.99
C SER A 67 -12.77 -19.24 6.10
N ASP A 68 -13.93 -19.14 6.77
CA ASP A 68 -14.28 -20.12 7.81
C ASP A 68 -14.42 -21.54 7.24
N THR A 69 -14.77 -21.65 5.96
CA THR A 69 -14.78 -22.91 5.21
C THR A 69 -13.39 -23.53 5.10
N ASP A 70 -12.36 -22.73 4.79
CA ASP A 70 -10.97 -23.22 4.71
C ASP A 70 -10.48 -23.72 6.08
N ARG A 71 -10.89 -23.06 7.18
CA ARG A 71 -10.55 -23.50 8.54
C ARG A 71 -11.18 -24.85 8.88
N ALA A 72 -12.45 -25.02 8.52
CA ALA A 72 -13.16 -26.28 8.73
C ALA A 72 -12.56 -27.42 7.90
N GLY A 73 -12.11 -27.14 6.68
CA GLY A 73 -11.39 -28.09 5.83
C GLY A 73 -10.10 -28.57 6.49
N VAL A 74 -9.23 -27.64 6.89
CA VAL A 74 -7.95 -27.98 7.54
C VAL A 74 -8.14 -28.78 8.83
N LEU A 75 -9.13 -28.44 9.65
CA LEU A 75 -9.42 -29.21 10.87
C LEU A 75 -9.90 -30.63 10.58
N ARG A 76 -10.66 -30.82 9.50
CA ARG A 76 -11.11 -32.15 9.07
C ARG A 76 -9.96 -32.97 8.48
N ASP A 77 -9.11 -32.34 7.69
CA ASP A 77 -7.93 -32.98 7.10
C ASP A 77 -6.92 -33.38 8.20
N LEU A 78 -6.75 -32.53 9.22
CA LEU A 78 -5.97 -32.87 10.40
C LEU A 78 -6.55 -34.07 11.15
N ALA A 79 -7.86 -34.07 11.41
CA ALA A 79 -8.52 -35.16 12.13
C ALA A 79 -8.37 -36.50 11.37
N THR A 80 -8.45 -36.46 10.04
CA THR A 80 -8.26 -37.66 9.20
C THR A 80 -6.80 -38.12 9.14
N MET A 81 -5.82 -37.22 9.15
CA MET A 81 -4.40 -37.59 9.25
C MET A 81 -4.07 -38.25 10.59
N VAL A 82 -4.57 -37.68 11.69
CA VAL A 82 -4.39 -38.26 13.04
C VAL A 82 -5.03 -39.63 13.14
N ASP A 83 -6.24 -39.81 12.60
CA ASP A 83 -6.93 -41.10 12.58
C ASP A 83 -6.22 -42.13 11.69
N ALA A 84 -5.64 -41.69 10.57
CA ALA A 84 -4.81 -42.51 9.70
C ALA A 84 -3.41 -42.83 10.29
N GLY A 85 -3.08 -42.30 11.47
CA GLY A 85 -1.79 -42.52 12.13
C GLY A 85 -0.61 -41.83 11.43
N VAL A 86 -0.90 -40.81 10.60
CA VAL A 86 0.13 -40.00 9.94
C VAL A 86 0.47 -38.84 10.89
N PRO A 87 1.70 -38.78 11.43
CA PRO A 87 2.14 -37.71 12.31
C PRO A 87 2.24 -36.35 11.60
#